data_AF-A0A1E4IFM2-F1
#
_entry.id   AF-A0A1E4IFM2-F1
#
_cell.length_a   1.000
_cell.length_b   1.000
_cell.length_c   1.000
_cell.angle_alpha   90.00
_cell.angle_beta   90.00
_cell.angle_gamma   90.00
#
_symmetry.space_group_name_H-M   'P 1'
#
loop_
_entity.id
_entity.type
_entity.pdbx_description
1 polymer ?
#
loop_
_entity_poly.entity_id
_entity_poly.type
_entity_poly.pdbx_seq_one_letter_code
_entity_poly.pdbx_strand_id
1 'polypeptide(L)'
;MFRAAPLLVILTLAACGGSDDQNLTEKHSLQLQAEAWENRMPAALLPGQTPSCTPLIVWFSIRAGEAGSPVDLRALSVSLTKQGVVAWDQPVSSSETGWTTRWTTAEDWLSLVGSSDGNPPPGTRVEQVFSGVARGCTTQVFAEDDDLLVKVAIESKGESAWVESALKLQAAY
;
A
#
# COMPACT_ATOMS: atom_id res chain seq x y z
N MET A 1 49.86 38.67 28.39
CA MET A 1 48.97 37.49 28.28
C MET A 1 47.53 37.98 28.23
N PHE A 2 46.92 38.02 27.04
CA PHE A 2 45.47 38.18 26.88
C PHE A 2 45.06 37.29 25.71
N ARG A 3 44.19 36.31 25.99
CA ARG A 3 43.66 35.33 25.04
C ARG A 3 42.57 36.00 24.18
N ALA A 4 42.68 35.86 22.87
CA ALA A 4 41.58 36.11 21.94
C ALA A 4 40.65 34.88 21.93
N ALA A 5 39.35 35.09 22.11
CA ALA A 5 38.32 34.10 21.89
C ALA A 5 37.71 34.30 20.49
N PRO A 6 37.50 33.26 19.67
CA PRO A 6 36.74 33.40 18.43
C PRO A 6 35.25 33.39 18.75
N LEU A 7 34.57 34.47 18.35
CA LEU A 7 33.11 34.58 18.40
C LEU A 7 32.53 33.74 17.26
N LEU A 8 31.94 32.59 17.59
CA LEU A 8 31.23 31.74 16.64
C LEU A 8 29.83 32.35 16.40
N VAL A 9 29.65 33.06 15.29
CA VAL A 9 28.33 33.54 14.85
C VAL A 9 27.60 32.38 14.18
N ILE A 10 26.71 31.72 14.94
CA ILE A 10 25.76 30.75 14.39
C ILE A 10 24.58 31.57 13.85
N LEU A 11 24.53 31.79 12.53
CA LEU A 11 23.30 32.21 11.85
C LEU A 11 22.37 30.99 11.79
N THR A 12 21.50 30.83 12.79
CA THR A 12 20.32 29.99 12.67
C THR A 12 19.32 30.69 11.76
N LEU A 13 19.28 30.32 10.48
CA LEU A 13 18.12 30.60 9.63
C LEU A 13 16.95 29.76 10.17
N ALA A 14 16.11 30.39 10.99
CA ALA A 14 14.78 29.88 11.28
C ALA A 14 13.91 30.08 10.03
N ALA A 15 13.90 29.06 9.16
CA ALA A 15 12.86 28.93 8.16
C ALA A 15 11.60 28.36 8.85
N CYS A 16 10.83 29.21 9.53
CA CYS A 16 9.43 28.91 9.83
C CYS A 16 8.61 29.17 8.57
N GLY A 17 8.66 28.21 7.65
CA GLY A 17 7.75 28.08 6.52
C GLY A 17 6.99 26.76 6.64
N GLY A 18 6.22 26.61 7.72
CA GLY A 18 5.28 25.50 7.87
C GLY A 18 4.11 25.71 6.94
N SER A 19 4.12 25.03 5.80
CA SER A 19 2.91 24.85 5.00
C SER A 19 2.04 23.85 5.76
N ASP A 20 1.00 24.33 6.45
CA ASP A 20 0.05 23.51 7.24
C ASP A 20 -0.86 22.61 6.37
N ASP A 21 -0.63 22.57 5.05
CA ASP A 21 -1.40 21.74 4.12
C ASP A 21 -0.77 20.34 3.99
N GLN A 22 -0.77 19.56 5.07
CA GLN A 22 -0.48 18.12 4.99
C GLN A 22 -1.66 17.41 4.33
N ASN A 23 -1.37 16.57 3.32
CA ASN A 23 -2.39 15.73 2.70
C ASN A 23 -2.82 14.57 3.62
N LEU A 24 -3.93 13.92 3.30
CA LEU A 24 -4.52 12.78 4.02
C LEU A 24 -3.49 11.70 4.40
N THR A 25 -2.57 11.38 3.50
CA THR A 25 -1.53 10.36 3.72
C THR A 25 -0.54 10.81 4.80
N GLU A 26 -0.06 12.04 4.74
CA GLU A 26 0.89 12.61 5.70
C GLU A 26 0.25 12.80 7.08
N LYS A 27 -0.93 13.42 7.11
CA LYS A 27 -1.70 13.72 8.32
C LYS A 27 -1.97 12.48 9.17
N HIS A 28 -2.28 11.36 8.53
CA HIS A 28 -2.54 10.09 9.21
C HIS A 28 -1.36 9.12 9.19
N SER A 29 -0.21 9.55 8.63
CA SER A 29 0.99 8.72 8.44
C SER A 29 0.65 7.35 7.86
N LEU A 30 -0.14 7.35 6.77
CA LEU A 30 -0.65 6.12 6.16
C LEU A 30 0.50 5.35 5.51
N GLN A 31 0.53 4.04 5.77
CA GLN A 31 1.52 3.13 5.22
C GLN A 31 0.84 2.02 4.45
N LEU A 32 1.33 1.76 3.24
CA LEU A 32 0.81 0.74 2.34
C LEU A 32 1.74 -0.48 2.34
N GLN A 33 1.14 -1.65 2.47
CA GLN A 33 1.72 -2.92 2.07
C GLN A 33 0.81 -3.56 1.03
N ALA A 34 1.39 -4.14 0.00
CA ALA A 34 0.63 -4.78 -1.05
C ALA A 34 1.44 -5.92 -1.67
N GLU A 35 0.71 -6.84 -2.27
CA GLU A 35 1.24 -7.92 -3.09
C GLU A 35 0.47 -7.95 -4.41
N ALA A 36 1.19 -8.31 -5.48
CA ALA A 36 0.62 -8.48 -6.80
C ALA A 36 1.00 -9.86 -7.34
N TRP A 37 0.02 -10.58 -7.88
CA TRP A 37 0.25 -11.89 -8.48
C TRP A 37 -0.49 -12.02 -9.82
N GLU A 38 0.22 -12.59 -10.79
CA GLU A 38 -0.40 -13.14 -11.99
C GLU A 38 -0.89 -14.55 -11.74
N ASN A 39 -2.17 -14.81 -12.00
CA ASN A 39 -2.70 -16.15 -11.91
C ASN A 39 -2.42 -16.92 -13.21
N ARG A 40 -1.36 -17.72 -13.21
CA ARG A 40 -0.94 -18.59 -14.31
C ARG A 40 -1.39 -20.04 -14.13
N MET A 41 -2.21 -20.34 -13.11
CA MET A 41 -2.76 -21.67 -12.90
C MET A 41 -3.55 -22.12 -14.15
N PRO A 42 -3.43 -23.40 -14.57
CA PRO A 42 -4.26 -23.94 -15.63
C PRO A 42 -5.74 -23.83 -15.27
N ALA A 43 -6.47 -22.99 -15.97
CA ALA A 43 -7.92 -22.93 -15.81
C ALA A 43 -8.53 -24.24 -16.32
N ALA A 44 -9.37 -24.88 -15.51
CA ALA A 44 -10.22 -25.99 -15.94
C ALA A 44 -11.34 -25.45 -16.84
N LEU A 45 -10.98 -25.15 -18.09
CA LEU A 45 -11.88 -24.60 -19.08
C LEU A 45 -12.72 -25.71 -19.70
N LEU A 46 -14.00 -25.44 -19.89
CA LEU A 46 -14.83 -26.30 -20.71
C LEU A 46 -14.31 -26.30 -22.17
N PRO A 47 -14.49 -27.40 -22.93
CA PRO A 47 -14.11 -27.42 -24.34
C PRO A 47 -14.68 -26.22 -25.10
N GLY A 48 -13.81 -25.44 -25.75
CA GLY A 48 -14.18 -24.23 -26.48
C GLY A 48 -14.10 -22.92 -25.69
N GLN A 49 -13.73 -22.95 -24.40
CA GLN A 49 -13.42 -21.74 -23.64
C GLN A 49 -11.92 -21.48 -23.64
N THR A 50 -11.53 -20.23 -23.90
CA THR A 50 -10.18 -19.71 -23.64
C THR A 50 -10.32 -18.57 -22.64
N PRO A 51 -9.38 -18.41 -21.68
CA PRO A 51 -9.41 -17.26 -20.79
C PRO A 51 -9.23 -16.01 -21.66
N SER A 52 -10.01 -14.97 -21.41
CA SER A 52 -9.88 -13.70 -22.13
C SER A 52 -8.54 -13.01 -21.87
N CYS A 53 -7.89 -13.31 -20.74
CA CYS A 53 -6.58 -12.83 -20.36
C CYS A 53 -6.05 -13.62 -19.16
N THR A 54 -4.76 -13.46 -18.87
CA THR A 54 -4.17 -13.88 -17.58
C THR A 54 -4.60 -12.89 -16.49
N PRO A 55 -5.26 -13.33 -15.41
CA PRO A 55 -5.67 -12.43 -14.32
C PRO A 55 -4.46 -11.87 -13.56
N LEU A 56 -4.48 -10.56 -13.31
CA LEU A 56 -3.60 -9.87 -12.38
C LEU A 56 -4.43 -9.39 -11.20
N ILE A 57 -4.00 -9.74 -10.00
CA ILE A 57 -4.69 -9.43 -8.75
C ILE A 57 -3.70 -8.68 -7.87
N VAL A 58 -4.15 -7.59 -7.24
CA VAL A 58 -3.37 -6.83 -6.25
C VAL A 58 -4.18 -6.79 -4.96
N TRP A 59 -3.67 -7.34 -3.86
CA TRP A 59 -4.22 -7.08 -2.54
C TRP A 59 -3.35 -6.07 -1.83
N PHE A 60 -4.01 -5.26 -1.01
CA PHE A 60 -3.33 -4.24 -0.25
C PHE A 60 -3.91 -4.11 1.14
N SER A 61 -3.08 -3.56 2.01
CA SER A 61 -3.41 -3.23 3.38
C SER A 61 -2.77 -1.89 3.74
N ILE A 62 -3.60 -0.97 4.22
CA ILE A 62 -3.23 0.36 4.68
C ILE A 62 -3.38 0.39 6.20
N ARG A 63 -2.30 0.76 6.89
CA ARG A 63 -2.33 1.07 8.33
C ARG A 63 -2.12 2.55 8.56
N ALA A 64 -2.67 3.05 9.66
CA ALA A 64 -2.49 4.44 10.08
C ALA A 64 -1.45 4.54 11.21
N GLY A 65 -0.78 5.68 11.29
CA GLY A 65 0.15 5.99 12.37
C GLY A 65 -0.55 6.46 13.65
N GLU A 66 0.21 7.13 14.51
CA GLU A 66 -0.26 7.58 15.83
C GLU A 66 -1.41 8.60 15.77
N ALA A 67 -1.55 9.31 14.64
CA ALA A 67 -2.68 10.21 14.38
C ALA A 67 -4.02 9.47 14.21
N GLY A 68 -4.00 8.14 14.13
CA GLY A 68 -5.18 7.28 14.03
C GLY A 68 -5.75 7.17 12.63
N SER A 69 -6.69 6.24 12.46
CA SER A 69 -7.32 5.95 11.16
C SER A 69 -8.21 7.10 10.67
N PRO A 70 -8.14 7.46 9.37
CA PRO A 70 -9.09 8.40 8.79
C PRO A 70 -10.52 7.88 8.88
N VAL A 71 -11.45 8.78 9.21
CA VAL A 71 -12.89 8.47 9.24
C VAL A 71 -13.39 8.35 7.81
N ASP A 72 -14.27 7.37 7.54
CA ASP A 72 -14.86 7.13 6.22
C ASP A 72 -13.83 6.94 5.09
N LEU A 73 -12.67 6.36 5.40
CA LEU A 73 -11.66 6.03 4.42
C LEU A 73 -12.24 5.09 3.35
N ARG A 74 -12.00 5.44 2.08
CA ARG A 74 -12.34 4.65 0.89
C ARG A 74 -11.10 4.47 0.04
N ALA A 75 -10.95 3.31 -0.59
CA ALA A 75 -10.02 3.14 -1.69
C ALA A 75 -10.80 3.10 -3.00
N LEU A 76 -10.30 3.81 -4.00
CA LEU A 76 -10.97 4.02 -5.28
C LEU A 76 -10.37 3.15 -6.38
N SER A 77 -9.05 3.18 -6.51
CA SER A 77 -8.31 2.45 -7.54
C SER A 77 -6.92 2.05 -7.06
N VAL A 78 -6.36 1.06 -7.75
CA VAL A 78 -4.95 0.65 -7.64
C VAL A 78 -4.27 0.91 -8.97
N SER A 79 -3.08 1.49 -8.90
CA SER A 79 -2.17 1.68 -10.02
C SER A 79 -0.90 0.87 -9.80
N LEU A 80 -0.50 0.07 -10.78
CA LEU A 80 0.84 -0.53 -10.84
C LEU A 80 1.66 0.18 -11.91
N THR A 81 2.84 0.64 -11.52
CA THR A 81 3.71 1.43 -12.39
C THR A 81 5.12 0.87 -12.44
N LYS A 82 5.72 0.93 -13.63
CA LYS A 82 7.12 0.61 -13.94
C LYS A 82 7.63 1.66 -14.91
N GLN A 83 8.91 2.03 -14.81
CA GLN A 83 9.49 3.08 -15.65
C GLN A 83 9.33 2.75 -17.14
N GLY A 84 8.81 3.70 -17.91
CA GLY A 84 8.64 3.56 -19.38
C GLY A 84 7.47 2.67 -19.80
N VAL A 85 6.64 2.20 -18.86
CA VAL A 85 5.48 1.35 -19.12
C VAL A 85 4.21 2.11 -18.76
N VAL A 86 3.15 1.91 -19.54
CA VAL A 86 1.81 2.45 -19.22
C VAL A 86 1.32 1.82 -17.91
N ALA A 87 0.81 2.66 -17.01
CA ALA A 87 0.28 2.20 -15.74
C ALA A 87 -0.86 1.19 -15.94
N TRP A 88 -0.88 0.16 -15.11
CA TRP A 88 -2.05 -0.70 -15.00
C TRP A 88 -2.94 -0.13 -13.90
N ASP A 89 -4.09 0.39 -14.29
CA ASP A 89 -5.05 0.99 -13.38
C ASP A 89 -6.32 0.15 -13.32
N GLN A 90 -6.72 -0.24 -12.11
CA GLN A 90 -7.97 -0.98 -11.88
C GLN A 90 -8.76 -0.40 -10.72
N PRO A 91 -10.10 -0.41 -10.79
CA PRO A 91 -10.93 -0.04 -9.66
C PRO A 91 -10.75 -1.04 -8.51
N VAL A 92 -10.84 -0.54 -7.29
CA VAL A 92 -10.87 -1.39 -6.09
C VAL A 92 -12.25 -2.03 -5.95
N SER A 93 -12.27 -3.32 -5.57
CA SER A 93 -13.50 -4.06 -5.28
C SER A 93 -14.17 -3.51 -4.02
N SER A 94 -15.28 -2.80 -4.18
CA SER A 94 -16.03 -2.21 -3.07
C SER A 94 -16.62 -3.26 -2.11
N SER A 95 -16.90 -4.47 -2.58
CA SER A 95 -17.41 -5.57 -1.76
C SER A 95 -16.34 -6.29 -0.93
N GLU A 96 -15.07 -6.09 -1.26
CA GLU A 96 -13.94 -6.76 -0.61
C GLU A 96 -12.98 -5.76 0.05
N THR A 97 -13.47 -4.55 0.30
CA THR A 97 -12.71 -3.47 0.89
C THR A 97 -13.31 -3.03 2.22
N GLY A 98 -12.48 -2.83 3.23
CA GLY A 98 -12.93 -2.34 4.52
C GLY A 98 -11.90 -2.44 5.65
N TRP A 99 -12.30 -1.91 6.79
CA TRP A 99 -11.55 -2.02 8.04
C TRP A 99 -11.71 -3.40 8.64
N THR A 100 -10.59 -4.00 9.03
CA THR A 100 -10.55 -5.29 9.71
C THR A 100 -9.61 -5.21 10.90
N THR A 101 -9.99 -5.83 12.01
CA THR A 101 -9.11 -6.01 13.16
C THR A 101 -8.36 -7.32 12.99
N ARG A 102 -7.02 -7.28 12.99
CA ARG A 102 -6.18 -8.48 12.81
C ARG A 102 -4.90 -8.40 13.65
N TRP A 103 -4.19 -9.51 13.75
CA TRP A 103 -2.84 -9.55 14.28
C TRP A 103 -1.83 -9.12 13.22
N THR A 104 -0.98 -8.15 13.56
CA THR A 104 0.02 -7.56 12.66
C THR A 104 1.40 -7.54 13.33
N THR A 105 2.46 -7.43 12.54
CA THR A 105 3.82 -7.09 13.00
C THR A 105 4.24 -5.73 12.43
N ALA A 106 5.47 -5.30 12.74
CA ALA A 106 6.00 -4.07 12.17
C ALA A 106 6.20 -4.21 10.64
N GLU A 107 6.51 -5.41 10.16
CA GLU A 107 6.84 -5.76 8.77
C GLU A 107 5.68 -6.38 7.98
N ASP A 108 4.66 -6.93 8.67
CA ASP A 108 3.54 -7.61 8.02
C ASP A 108 2.19 -7.22 8.65
N TRP A 109 1.40 -6.51 7.86
CA TRP A 109 -0.01 -6.21 8.14
C TRP A 109 -0.92 -6.59 6.96
N LEU A 110 -0.36 -7.20 5.91
CA LEU A 110 -1.09 -7.68 4.75
C LEU A 110 -1.61 -9.10 4.97
N SER A 111 -0.79 -9.98 5.54
CA SER A 111 -1.15 -11.38 5.75
C SER A 111 -2.30 -11.53 6.74
N LEU A 112 -3.17 -12.51 6.47
CA LEU A 112 -4.14 -12.98 7.44
C LEU A 112 -3.44 -13.94 8.39
N VAL A 113 -2.85 -13.39 9.45
CA VAL A 113 -2.20 -14.18 10.50
C VAL A 113 -3.27 -14.81 11.40
N GLY A 114 -3.45 -16.13 11.28
CA GLY A 114 -4.25 -16.93 12.21
C GLY A 114 -3.38 -17.70 13.19
N SER A 115 -3.95 -18.09 14.32
CA SER A 115 -3.33 -19.05 15.24
C SER A 115 -4.24 -20.25 15.45
N SER A 116 -3.65 -21.44 15.43
CA SER A 116 -4.36 -22.70 15.69
C SER A 116 -4.80 -22.83 17.16
N ASP A 117 -4.14 -22.14 18.09
CA ASP A 117 -4.42 -22.21 19.53
C ASP A 117 -5.26 -21.03 20.05
N GLY A 118 -5.61 -20.08 19.18
CA GLY A 118 -6.36 -18.86 19.54
C GLY A 118 -5.54 -17.77 20.23
N ASN A 119 -4.24 -17.99 20.48
CA ASN A 119 -3.35 -16.98 21.05
C ASN A 119 -2.66 -16.16 19.94
N PRO A 120 -2.35 -14.88 20.19
CA PRO A 120 -1.59 -14.08 19.23
C PRO A 120 -0.18 -14.66 19.03
N PRO A 121 0.28 -14.83 17.78
CA PRO A 121 1.66 -15.25 17.54
C PRO A 121 2.67 -14.29 18.18
N PRO A 122 3.85 -14.77 18.60
CA PRO A 122 4.88 -13.93 19.22
C PRO A 122 5.25 -12.73 18.33
N GLY A 123 5.37 -11.54 18.93
CA GLY A 123 5.72 -10.31 18.21
C GLY A 123 4.57 -9.65 17.46
N THR A 124 3.36 -10.21 17.53
CA THR A 124 2.18 -9.57 16.93
C THR A 124 1.49 -8.59 17.87
N ARG A 125 0.75 -7.64 17.29
CA ARG A 125 -0.17 -6.73 17.97
C ARG A 125 -1.54 -6.76 17.30
N VAL A 126 -2.59 -6.43 18.03
CA VAL A 126 -3.93 -6.25 17.46
C VAL A 126 -4.03 -4.84 16.91
N GLU A 127 -4.36 -4.71 15.61
CA GLU A 127 -4.45 -3.43 14.92
C GLU A 127 -5.63 -3.42 13.94
N GLN A 128 -6.22 -2.24 13.73
CA GLN A 128 -7.16 -2.03 12.62
C GLN A 128 -6.40 -1.71 11.34
N VAL A 129 -6.68 -2.49 10.30
CA VAL A 129 -6.05 -2.36 8.98
C VAL A 129 -7.14 -2.24 7.93
N PHE A 130 -7.04 -1.23 7.08
CA PHE A 130 -7.92 -1.06 5.93
C PHE A 130 -7.38 -1.90 4.78
N SER A 131 -8.14 -2.87 4.31
CA SER A 131 -7.69 -3.77 3.24
C SER A 131 -8.62 -3.72 2.05
N GLY A 132 -8.10 -4.11 0.90
CA GLY A 132 -8.88 -4.24 -0.32
C GLY A 132 -8.14 -5.00 -1.40
N VAL A 133 -8.81 -5.13 -2.54
CA VAL A 133 -8.30 -5.86 -3.71
C VAL A 133 -8.71 -5.15 -5.00
N ALA A 134 -7.78 -5.10 -5.95
CA ALA A 134 -8.06 -4.77 -7.34
C ALA A 134 -7.75 -5.97 -8.24
N ARG A 135 -8.56 -6.15 -9.29
CA ARG A 135 -8.42 -7.27 -10.24
C ARG A 135 -8.59 -6.75 -11.65
N GLY A 136 -7.81 -7.31 -12.57
CA GLY A 136 -7.90 -7.00 -13.98
C GLY A 136 -7.13 -8.02 -14.80
N CYS A 137 -6.99 -7.72 -16.08
CA CYS A 137 -6.12 -8.48 -16.98
C CYS A 137 -4.68 -8.00 -16.81
N THR A 138 -3.72 -8.92 -16.72
CA THR A 138 -2.32 -8.54 -16.86
C THR A 138 -2.04 -7.99 -18.25
N THR A 139 -0.90 -7.33 -18.38
CA THR A 139 -0.36 -6.83 -19.63
C THR A 139 0.96 -7.54 -19.92
N GLN A 140 1.30 -7.76 -21.19
CA GLN A 140 2.55 -8.45 -21.55
C GLN A 140 3.84 -7.68 -21.17
N VAL A 141 3.71 -6.48 -20.61
CA VAL A 141 4.81 -5.59 -20.24
C VAL A 141 5.29 -5.79 -18.81
N PHE A 142 4.52 -6.49 -17.97
CA PHE A 142 4.96 -6.92 -16.66
C PHE A 142 5.47 -8.36 -16.71
N ALA A 143 6.59 -8.60 -16.03
CA ALA A 143 7.20 -9.90 -15.87
C ALA A 143 7.30 -10.27 -14.39
N GLU A 144 7.34 -11.57 -14.11
CA GLU A 144 7.63 -12.07 -12.76
C GLU A 144 8.97 -11.49 -12.26
N ASP A 145 9.03 -11.21 -10.96
CA ASP A 145 10.14 -10.54 -10.26
C ASP A 145 10.37 -9.06 -10.60
N ASP A 146 9.56 -8.47 -11.49
CA ASP A 146 9.59 -7.03 -11.75
C ASP A 146 9.38 -6.22 -10.46
N ASP A 147 10.24 -5.23 -10.25
CA ASP A 147 10.05 -4.20 -9.22
C ASP A 147 9.01 -3.20 -9.71
N LEU A 148 7.88 -3.14 -9.00
CA LEU A 148 6.75 -2.28 -9.31
C LEU A 148 6.50 -1.30 -8.17
N LEU A 149 6.08 -0.09 -8.52
CA LEU A 149 5.51 0.86 -7.58
C LEU A 149 3.98 0.72 -7.63
N VAL A 150 3.40 0.35 -6.50
CA VAL A 150 1.95 0.32 -6.31
C VAL A 150 1.48 1.63 -5.70
N LYS A 151 0.37 2.15 -6.21
CA LYS A 151 -0.32 3.32 -5.66
C LYS A 151 -1.79 3.00 -5.45
N VAL A 152 -2.31 3.33 -4.28
CA VAL A 152 -3.74 3.20 -3.97
C VAL A 152 -4.33 4.60 -3.85
N ALA A 153 -5.30 4.91 -4.71
CA ALA A 153 -6.08 6.15 -4.60
C ALA A 153 -7.03 6.00 -3.42
N ILE A 154 -6.96 6.93 -2.48
CA ILE A 154 -7.81 6.95 -1.30
C ILE A 154 -8.58 8.26 -1.19
N GLU A 155 -9.72 8.18 -0.53
CA GLU A 155 -10.56 9.34 -0.21
C GLU A 155 -11.05 9.24 1.23
N SER A 156 -11.05 10.37 1.96
CA SER A 156 -11.68 10.50 3.27
C SER A 156 -12.25 11.90 3.41
N LYS A 157 -13.55 12.01 3.75
CA LYS A 157 -14.26 13.28 3.93
C LYS A 157 -14.10 14.28 2.76
N GLY A 158 -14.01 13.77 1.53
CA GLY A 158 -13.84 14.57 0.31
C GLY A 158 -12.41 15.01 0.02
N GLU A 159 -11.44 14.62 0.86
CA GLU A 159 -10.01 14.77 0.60
C GLU A 159 -9.48 13.52 -0.09
N SER A 160 -8.79 13.68 -1.21
CA SER A 160 -8.17 12.58 -1.96
C SER A 160 -6.65 12.58 -1.82
N ALA A 161 -6.06 11.40 -1.73
CA ALA A 161 -4.61 11.23 -1.71
C ALA A 161 -4.20 9.88 -2.32
N TRP A 162 -2.88 9.68 -2.42
CA TRP A 162 -2.28 8.41 -2.78
C TRP A 162 -1.48 7.86 -1.61
N VAL A 163 -1.56 6.55 -1.41
CA VAL A 163 -0.61 5.81 -0.57
C VAL A 163 0.19 4.89 -1.47
N GLU A 164 1.50 4.83 -1.28
CA GLU A 164 2.41 4.15 -2.22
C GLU A 164 3.29 3.15 -1.49
N SER A 165 3.71 2.10 -2.20
CA SER A 165 4.62 1.08 -1.71
C SER A 165 5.34 0.41 -2.88
N ALA A 166 6.50 -0.17 -2.62
CA ALA A 166 7.21 -0.99 -3.59
C ALA A 166 6.83 -2.46 -3.38
N LEU A 167 6.67 -3.20 -4.48
CA LEU A 167 6.45 -4.64 -4.45
C LEU A 167 7.18 -5.33 -5.60
N LYS A 168 7.31 -6.65 -5.49
CA LYS A 168 7.70 -7.51 -6.61
C LYS A 168 6.49 -8.24 -7.16
N LEU A 169 6.38 -8.31 -8.48
CA LEU A 169 5.34 -9.11 -9.12
C LEU A 169 5.63 -10.60 -8.95
N GLN A 170 4.64 -11.34 -8.46
CA GLN A 170 4.72 -12.79 -8.31
C GLN A 170 3.85 -13.50 -9.37
N ALA A 171 4.10 -14.79 -9.57
CA ALA A 171 3.22 -15.65 -10.37
C ALA A 171 2.72 -16.82 -9.52
N ALA A 172 1.42 -17.08 -9.59
CA ALA A 172 0.80 -18.27 -9.03
C ALA A 172 0.68 -19.35 -10.12
N TYR A 173 1.12 -20.57 -9.82
CA TYR A 173 1.23 -21.70 -10.75
C TYR A 173 0.34 -22.88 -10.35
#